data_AF-X0URW2-F1
#
_entry.id   AF-X0URW2-F1
#
_cell.length_a   1.000
_cell.length_b   1.000
_cell.length_c   1.000
_cell.angle_alpha   90.00
_cell.angle_beta   90.00
_cell.angle_gamma   90.00
#
_symmetry.space_group_name_H-M   'P 1'
#
loop_
_entity.id
_entity.type
_entity.pdbx_description
1 polymer ?
#
loop_
_entity_poly.entity_id
_entity_poly.type
_entity_poly.pdbx_seq_one_letter_code
_entity_poly.pdbx_strand_id
1 'polypeptide(L)' 'MEEQIIRLRINAEEHELHISASETLLEVLRERLSLTGAKEGCQD' A
#
# COMPACT_ATOMS: atom_id res chain seq x y z
N MET A 1 -8.40 -11.85 7.57
CA MET A 1 -7.02 -12.00 8.08
C MET A 1 -6.77 -10.85 9.04
N GLU A 2 -5.79 -10.99 9.93
CA GLU A 2 -5.49 -9.95 10.93
C GLU A 2 -4.73 -8.78 10.28
N GLU A 3 -5.06 -7.55 10.66
CA GLU A 3 -4.30 -6.37 10.24
C GLU A 3 -3.01 -6.24 11.03
N GLN A 4 -1.97 -5.71 10.39
CA GLN A 4 -0.64 -5.53 10.95
C GLN A 4 -0.19 -4.08 10.79
N ILE A 5 0.49 -3.56 11.81
CA ILE A 5 1.14 -2.24 11.74
C ILE A 5 2.46 -2.40 11.02
N ILE A 6 2.64 -1.68 9.92
CA ILE A 6 3.90 -1.61 9.19
C ILE A 6 4.38 -0.16 9.06
N ARG A 7 5.69 -0.01 8.86
CA ARG A 7 6.32 1.28 8.55
C ARG A 7 6.96 1.21 7.18
N LEU A 8 6.65 2.20 6.34
CA LEU A 8 7.16 2.30 4.98
C LEU A 8 7.73 3.69 4.75
N ARG A 9 8.87 3.76 4.05
CA ARG A 9 9.40 5.02 3.52
C ARG A 9 9.10 5.12 2.03
N ILE A 10 8.22 6.04 1.64
CA ILE A 10 7.74 6.22 0.27
C ILE A 10 7.95 7.67 -0.14
N ASN A 11 8.57 7.92 -1.31
CA ASN A 11 8.84 9.27 -1.80
C ASN A 11 9.54 10.19 -0.77
N ALA A 12 10.45 9.61 0.02
CA ALA A 12 11.15 10.25 1.14
C ALA A 12 10.29 10.64 2.36
N GLU A 13 9.02 10.27 2.40
CA GLU A 13 8.10 10.41 3.54
C GLU A 13 7.94 9.07 4.29
N GLU A 14 7.82 9.13 5.62
CA GLU A 14 7.59 7.95 6.47
C GLU A 14 6.08 7.78 6.70
N HIS A 15 5.57 6.56 6.49
CA HIS A 15 4.17 6.21 6.69
C HIS A 15 4.05 5.04 7.68
N GLU A 16 3.16 5.16 8.66
CA GLU A 16 2.74 4.06 9.54
C GLU A 16 1.30 3.68 9.18
N LEU A 17 1.07 2.41 8.83
CA LEU A 17 -0.20 1.93 8.29
C LEU A 17 -0.62 0.63 8.97
N HIS A 18 -1.93 0.49 9.19
CA HIS A 18 -2.58 -0.77 9.53
C HIS A 18 -3.09 -1.39 8.22
N ILE A 19 -2.55 -2.56 7.83
CA ILE A 19 -2.92 -3.23 6.57
C ILE A 19 -3.14 -4.72 6.78
N SER A 20 -3.98 -5.34 5.95
CA SER A 20 -4.10 -6.79 5.86
C SER A 20 -2.92 -7.37 5.07
N ALA A 21 -2.41 -8.53 5.47
CA ALA A 21 -1.37 -9.25 4.72
C ALA A 21 -1.80 -9.72 3.30
N SER A 22 -3.08 -9.57 2.94
CA SER A 22 -3.61 -9.86 1.59
C SER A 22 -3.56 -8.66 0.66
N GLU A 23 -3.39 -7.45 1.21
CA GLU A 23 -3.28 -6.25 0.37
C GLU A 23 -1.91 -6.24 -0.28
N THR A 24 -1.89 -6.15 -1.61
CA THR A 24 -0.68 -5.93 -2.37
C THR A 24 -0.14 -4.52 -2.09
N LEU A 25 1.16 -4.33 -2.28
CA LEU A 25 1.74 -2.99 -2.16
C LEU A 25 1.10 -1.99 -3.16
N LEU A 26 0.65 -2.47 -4.33
CA LEU A 26 -0.03 -1.62 -5.31
C LEU A 26 -1.37 -1.09 -4.78
N GLU A 27 -2.17 -1.95 -4.15
CA GLU A 27 -3.42 -1.56 -3.49
C GLU A 27 -3.14 -0.59 -2.32
N VAL A 28 -2.14 -0.87 -1.49
CA VAL A 28 -1.77 0.03 -0.38
C VAL A 28 -1.38 1.41 -0.90
N LEU A 29 -0.54 1.49 -1.93
CA LEU A 29 -0.13 2.77 -2.52
C LEU A 29 -1.33 3.55 -3.07
N ARG A 30 -2.20 2.88 -3.82
CA ARG A 30 -3.30 3.54 -4.55
C ARG A 30 -4.49 3.86 -3.67
N GLU A 31 -4.93 2.90 -2.86
CA GLU A 31 -6.19 2.96 -2.13
C GLU A 31 -6.02 3.48 -0.70
N ARG A 32 -4.91 3.14 -0.03
CA ARG A 32 -4.64 3.64 1.34
C ARG A 32 -3.93 4.99 1.33
N LEU A 33 -2.97 5.18 0.42
CA LEU A 33 -2.15 6.40 0.35
C LEU A 33 -2.53 7.35 -0.78
N SER A 34 -3.51 7.01 -1.62
CA SER A 34 -3.95 7.84 -2.77
C SER A 34 -2.84 8.16 -3.80
N LEU A 35 -1.76 7.37 -3.83
CA LEU A 35 -0.64 7.51 -4.76
C LEU A 35 -0.94 6.78 -6.08
N THR A 36 -1.78 7.39 -6.91
CA THR A 36 -2.37 6.74 -8.10
C THR A 36 -1.45 6.72 -9.35
N GLY A 37 -0.18 7.13 -9.21
CA GLY A 37 0.81 7.12 -10.30
C GLY A 37 1.19 5.71 -10.77
N ALA A 38 1.33 4.77 -9.82
CA ALA A 38 1.49 3.35 -10.14
C ALA A 38 0.16 2.79 -10.69
N LYS A 39 0.22 2.14 -11.85
CA LYS A 39 -0.96 1.62 -12.57
C LYS A 39 -0.99 0.11 -12.53
N GLU A 40 -2.21 -0.41 -12.45
CA GLU A 40 -2.50 -1.81 -12.67
C GLU A 40 -2.78 -2.03 -14.15
N GLY A 41 -1.84 -2.69 -14.85
CA GLY A 41 -1.94 -2.95 -16.29
C GLY A 41 -2.66 -4.25 -16.64
N CYS A 42 -2.62 -5.22 -15.73
CA CYS A 42 -3.31 -6.51 -15.80
C CYS A 42 -3.46 -7.07 -14.38
N GLN A 43 -4.49 -7.88 -14.15
CA GLN A 43 -4.67 -8.71 -12.95
C GLN A 43 -4.93 -10.13 -13.44
N ASP A 44 -4.05 -11.05 -13.07
CA ASP A 44 -4.15 -12.47 -13.39
C ASP A 44 -4.42 -13.29 -12.12
#